data_AF-A0A2V4ADX0-F1
#
_entry.id   AF-A0A2V4ADX0-F1
#
_cell.length_a   1.000
_cell.length_b   1.000
_cell.length_c   1.000
_cell.angle_alpha   90.00
_cell.angle_beta   90.00
_cell.angle_gamma   90.00
#
_symmetry.space_group_name_H-M   'P 1'
#
loop_
_entity.id
_entity.type
_entity.pdbx_description
1 polymer ?
#
loop_
_entity_poly.entity_id
_entity_poly.type
_entity_poly.pdbx_seq_one_letter_code
_entity_poly.pdbx_strand_id
1 'polypeptide(L)'
;MKKIFSIFSLILLSIVDFVAFAQTQRFPRPEFESGYTQPVTSMPEPRAGIFALVDVLLLIAALSLITWFIHKKRSRTGVVVTSLFSLVYFGFLREGCVCSVGSVQNVVLALFNPGYHIPLSALAFFVIPLVYTLFFGRTFCAGVCPLGAVQDVFLLRPVSLKKWLQKVLGLIPWIYLGLAILYAATGTDFIICRYDPFVGIFRFNATFFMFAIGAAFLLISVFIARPYCRFLCPYGVILNLVSRVSKKHLTITPASCIQCKLCENSCPLDAINKPVEVKQMEDKRSATRRFILLGMIIPALMIIGGWVVSNFHENLAMVNSKVRLANELLHFDSNTMEESLEIEGFRTSGKTNEELYLESATILKQFYYGSWMLGAFVGLVFGLSLAGLTRYKYREDYEPDKGECVSCARCLKYCPVEK
;
A
#
# COMPACT_ATOMS: atom_id res chain seq x y z
N MET A 1 34.38 -12.53 13.44
CA MET A 1 33.55 -12.59 12.21
C MET A 1 33.21 -14.01 11.78
N LYS A 2 34.15 -14.97 11.69
CA LYS A 2 33.85 -16.37 11.31
C LYS A 2 32.89 -17.11 12.27
N LYS A 3 33.00 -16.91 13.60
CA LYS A 3 32.11 -17.57 14.59
C LYS A 3 30.64 -17.09 14.52
N ILE A 4 30.40 -15.81 14.23
CA ILE A 4 29.04 -15.25 14.10
C ILE A 4 28.37 -15.77 12.81
N PHE A 5 29.13 -15.88 11.71
CA PHE A 5 28.63 -16.45 10.46
C PHE A 5 28.27 -17.94 10.60
N SER A 6 29.06 -18.71 11.36
CA SER A 6 28.78 -20.11 11.63
C SER A 6 27.56 -20.33 12.52
N ILE A 7 27.34 -19.46 13.51
CA ILE A 7 26.14 -19.50 14.39
C ILE A 7 24.89 -19.09 13.60
N PHE A 8 24.99 -18.08 12.73
CA PHE A 8 23.89 -17.67 11.87
C PHE A 8 23.55 -18.76 10.85
N SER A 9 24.55 -19.45 10.29
CA SER A 9 24.36 -20.60 9.41
C SER A 9 23.72 -21.79 10.13
N LEU A 10 24.09 -22.05 11.39
CA LEU A 10 23.50 -23.14 12.18
C LEU A 10 22.04 -22.85 12.57
N ILE A 11 21.74 -21.59 12.91
CA ILE A 11 20.36 -21.13 13.18
C ILE A 11 19.52 -21.14 11.89
N LEU A 12 20.13 -20.81 10.75
CA LEU A 12 19.46 -20.89 9.44
C LEU A 12 19.15 -22.34 9.06
N LEU A 13 20.07 -23.27 9.32
CA LEU A 13 19.88 -24.71 9.09
C LEU A 13 18.81 -25.31 10.02
N SER A 14 18.76 -24.91 11.30
CA SER A 14 17.73 -25.42 12.23
C SER A 14 16.32 -24.87 11.97
N ILE A 15 16.20 -23.70 11.32
CA ILE A 15 14.90 -23.17 10.87
C ILE A 15 14.39 -23.90 9.61
N VAL A 16 15.28 -24.42 8.78
CA VAL A 16 14.92 -25.17 7.55
C VAL A 16 14.22 -26.50 7.90
N ASP A 17 14.66 -27.19 8.95
CA ASP A 17 14.07 -28.48 9.35
C ASP A 17 12.67 -28.34 9.99
N PHE A 18 12.36 -27.20 10.61
CA PHE A 18 11.08 -27.00 11.30
C PHE A 18 9.90 -26.71 10.34
N VAL A 19 10.17 -26.29 9.10
CA VAL A 19 9.14 -25.92 8.12
C VAL A 19 8.68 -27.13 7.28
N ALA A 20 9.41 -28.24 7.29
CA ALA A 20 9.10 -29.44 6.51
C ALA A 20 7.89 -30.24 7.05
N PHE A 21 7.40 -29.97 8.27
CA PHE A 21 6.43 -30.83 8.95
C PHE A 21 4.97 -30.33 8.99
N ALA A 22 4.64 -29.20 8.37
CA ALA A 22 3.30 -28.62 8.48
C ALA A 22 2.68 -28.32 7.12
N GLN A 23 2.12 -29.33 6.45
CA GLN A 23 0.94 -29.20 5.57
C GLN A 23 0.53 -30.57 4.99
N THR A 24 -0.04 -31.42 5.83
CA THR A 24 -0.91 -32.51 5.38
C THR A 24 -2.25 -31.92 4.95
N GLN A 25 -2.72 -32.24 3.73
CA GLN A 25 -4.06 -31.89 3.27
C GLN A 25 -5.09 -32.46 4.27
N ARG A 26 -5.75 -31.57 5.01
CA ARG A 26 -6.62 -31.94 6.15
C ARG A 26 -7.98 -32.52 5.71
N PHE A 27 -8.34 -32.41 4.43
CA PHE A 27 -9.58 -32.93 3.88
C PHE A 27 -9.34 -33.70 2.58
N PRO A 28 -9.86 -34.94 2.45
CA PRO A 28 -9.90 -35.64 1.18
C PRO A 28 -10.82 -34.90 0.19
N ARG A 29 -10.50 -35.02 -1.10
CA ARG A 29 -11.22 -34.29 -2.16
C ARG A 29 -12.64 -34.86 -2.29
N PRO A 30 -13.69 -34.02 -2.36
CA PRO A 30 -15.02 -34.50 -2.70
C PRO A 30 -15.02 -34.99 -4.15
N GLU A 31 -15.50 -36.20 -4.36
CA GLU A 31 -15.70 -36.79 -5.69
C GLU A 31 -17.05 -36.30 -6.23
N PHE A 32 -17.05 -35.73 -7.43
CA PHE A 32 -18.28 -35.27 -8.10
C PHE A 32 -18.71 -36.34 -9.11
N GLU A 33 -19.97 -36.75 -9.09
CA GLU A 33 -20.51 -37.80 -9.97
C GLU A 33 -20.66 -37.36 -11.44
N SER A 34 -20.52 -36.06 -11.75
CA SER A 34 -20.94 -35.45 -13.02
C SER A 34 -19.89 -35.40 -14.14
N GLY A 35 -18.83 -36.22 -14.12
CA GLY A 35 -17.82 -36.24 -15.18
C GLY A 35 -17.05 -34.91 -15.37
N TYR A 36 -17.15 -34.01 -14.38
CA TYR A 36 -16.46 -32.73 -14.35
C TYR A 36 -14.95 -32.95 -14.22
N THR A 37 -14.21 -32.69 -15.29
CA THR A 37 -12.75 -32.60 -15.21
C THR A 37 -12.38 -31.26 -14.58
N GLN A 38 -11.94 -31.30 -13.31
CA GLN A 38 -11.49 -30.10 -12.63
C GLN A 38 -10.38 -29.42 -13.45
N PRO A 39 -10.41 -28.09 -13.64
CA PRO A 39 -9.29 -27.39 -14.23
C PRO A 39 -8.05 -27.67 -13.37
N VAL A 40 -6.91 -27.93 -14.01
CA VAL A 40 -5.65 -28.23 -13.33
C VAL A 40 -5.36 -27.06 -12.39
N THR A 41 -5.64 -27.25 -11.10
CA THR A 41 -5.26 -26.28 -10.09
C THR A 41 -3.76 -26.40 -9.96
N SER A 42 -3.05 -25.47 -10.60
CA SER A 42 -1.62 -25.27 -10.39
C SER A 42 -1.40 -24.79 -8.96
N MET A 43 -1.51 -25.70 -8.00
CA MET A 43 -0.96 -25.50 -6.67
C MET A 43 0.55 -25.70 -6.83
N PRO A 44 1.37 -24.63 -6.76
CA PRO A 44 2.81 -24.82 -6.84
C PRO A 44 3.24 -25.75 -5.69
N GLU A 45 3.94 -26.82 -6.06
CA GLU A 45 4.56 -27.80 -5.16
C GLU A 45 5.41 -27.13 -4.06
N PRO A 46 5.73 -27.82 -2.95
CA PRO A 46 6.33 -27.30 -1.71
C PRO A 46 7.81 -26.87 -1.85
N ARG A 47 8.14 -26.19 -2.94
CA ARG A 47 9.32 -25.34 -3.08
C ARG A 47 9.13 -23.99 -2.35
N ALA A 48 7.93 -23.71 -1.83
CA ALA A 48 7.49 -22.42 -1.28
C ALA A 48 8.35 -21.88 -0.13
N GLY A 49 8.90 -22.72 0.76
CA GLY A 49 9.70 -22.25 1.91
C GLY A 49 11.06 -21.67 1.52
N ILE A 50 11.86 -22.41 0.74
CA ILE A 50 13.20 -21.99 0.31
C ILE A 50 13.09 -20.77 -0.61
N PHE A 51 12.14 -20.79 -1.56
CA PHE A 51 11.92 -19.65 -2.44
C PHE A 51 11.46 -18.41 -1.68
N ALA A 52 10.61 -18.55 -0.67
CA ALA A 52 10.20 -17.43 0.18
C ALA A 52 11.36 -16.85 0.99
N LEU A 53 12.26 -17.71 1.52
CA LEU A 53 13.46 -17.24 2.20
C LEU A 53 14.40 -16.50 1.24
N VAL A 54 14.62 -17.05 0.04
CA VAL A 54 15.42 -16.40 -1.01
C VAL A 54 14.85 -15.03 -1.35
N ASP A 55 13.53 -14.90 -1.47
CA ASP A 55 12.88 -13.62 -1.75
C ASP A 55 13.09 -12.58 -0.67
N VAL A 56 12.99 -12.98 0.60
CA VAL A 56 13.23 -12.11 1.74
C VAL A 56 14.71 -11.69 1.79
N LEU A 57 15.63 -12.60 1.55
CA LEU A 57 17.07 -12.29 1.49
C LEU A 57 17.37 -11.34 0.33
N LEU A 58 16.78 -11.56 -0.84
CA LEU A 58 16.91 -10.67 -1.99
C LEU A 58 16.31 -9.29 -1.73
N LEU A 59 15.18 -9.21 -1.03
CA LEU A 59 14.56 -7.96 -0.63
C LEU A 59 15.51 -7.15 0.29
N ILE A 60 16.10 -7.80 1.29
CA ILE A 60 17.08 -7.17 2.20
C ILE A 60 18.33 -6.73 1.43
N ALA A 61 18.84 -7.55 0.52
CA ALA A 61 20.00 -7.23 -0.30
C ALA A 61 19.73 -6.02 -1.20
N ALA A 62 18.59 -6.00 -1.90
CA ALA A 62 18.17 -4.88 -2.76
C ALA A 62 17.97 -3.59 -1.95
N LEU A 63 17.36 -3.67 -0.77
CA LEU A 63 17.19 -2.51 0.13
C LEU A 63 18.52 -2.00 0.67
N SER A 64 19.45 -2.89 1.03
CA SER A 64 20.79 -2.51 1.49
C SER A 64 21.56 -1.81 0.37
N LEU A 65 21.52 -2.38 -0.83
CA LEU A 65 22.22 -1.88 -2.00
C LEU A 65 21.70 -0.51 -2.44
N ILE A 66 20.37 -0.34 -2.50
CA ILE A 66 19.78 0.95 -2.89
C ILE A 66 20.04 2.03 -1.83
N THR A 67 20.00 1.66 -0.56
CA THR A 67 20.31 2.58 0.56
C THR A 67 21.76 3.04 0.46
N TRP A 68 22.70 2.13 0.13
CA TRP A 68 24.09 2.46 -0.12
C TRP A 68 24.28 3.38 -1.34
N PHE A 69 23.58 3.11 -2.45
CA PHE A 69 23.63 3.97 -3.64
C PHE A 69 23.09 5.37 -3.40
N ILE A 70 22.06 5.52 -2.57
CA ILE A 70 21.45 6.80 -2.24
C ILE A 70 22.34 7.61 -1.28
N HIS A 71 22.75 7.02 -0.17
CA HIS A 71 23.40 7.75 0.92
C HIS A 71 24.92 7.87 0.75
N LYS A 72 25.60 6.84 0.22
CA LYS A 72 27.07 6.81 0.14
C LYS A 72 27.59 7.10 -1.27
N LYS A 73 27.11 6.37 -2.29
CA LYS A 73 27.57 6.55 -3.68
C LYS A 73 26.91 7.75 -4.39
N ARG A 74 25.74 8.18 -3.91
CA ARG A 74 24.91 9.28 -4.47
C ARG A 74 24.68 9.16 -5.99
N SER A 75 24.43 7.95 -6.48
CA SER A 75 24.36 7.66 -7.93
C SER A 75 22.94 7.29 -8.39
N ARG A 76 22.38 8.07 -9.34
CA ARG A 76 21.09 7.74 -9.99
C ARG A 76 21.17 6.46 -10.81
N THR A 77 22.28 6.20 -11.50
CA THR A 77 22.45 5.00 -12.32
C THR A 77 22.32 3.73 -11.47
N GLY A 78 22.92 3.71 -10.27
CA GLY A 78 22.78 2.58 -9.34
C GLY A 78 21.33 2.34 -8.89
N VAL A 79 20.57 3.42 -8.65
CA VAL A 79 19.13 3.34 -8.34
C VAL A 79 18.34 2.76 -9.51
N VAL A 80 18.60 3.20 -10.74
CA VAL A 80 17.90 2.69 -11.95
C VAL A 80 18.21 1.22 -12.19
N VAL A 81 19.48 0.81 -12.09
CA VAL A 81 19.87 -0.61 -12.26
C VAL A 81 19.18 -1.49 -11.22
N THR A 82 19.16 -1.07 -9.95
CA THR A 82 18.47 -1.80 -8.87
C THR A 82 16.96 -1.87 -9.13
N SER A 83 16.37 -0.80 -9.67
CA SER A 83 14.96 -0.71 -10.05
C SER A 83 14.60 -1.67 -11.18
N LEU A 84 15.44 -1.78 -12.21
CA LEU A 84 15.25 -2.72 -13.31
C LEU A 84 15.37 -4.16 -12.84
N PHE A 85 16.38 -4.45 -12.00
CA PHE A 85 16.53 -5.76 -11.38
C PHE A 85 15.28 -6.15 -10.56
N SER A 86 14.80 -5.23 -9.72
CA SER A 86 13.62 -5.47 -8.87
C SER A 86 12.34 -5.63 -9.70
N LEU A 87 12.20 -4.92 -10.81
CA LEU A 87 11.09 -5.07 -11.75
C LEU A 87 11.09 -6.46 -12.40
N VAL A 88 12.24 -6.93 -12.88
CA VAL A 88 12.35 -8.25 -13.51
C VAL A 88 12.10 -9.35 -12.46
N TYR A 89 12.76 -9.28 -11.31
CA TYR A 89 12.69 -10.32 -10.29
C TYR A 89 11.37 -10.32 -9.52
N PHE A 90 11.03 -9.24 -8.81
CA PHE A 90 9.82 -9.17 -7.99
C PHE A 90 8.54 -8.91 -8.80
N GLY A 91 8.65 -8.31 -9.99
CA GLY A 91 7.52 -8.11 -10.89
C GLY A 91 7.25 -9.37 -11.71
N PHE A 92 8.06 -9.62 -12.74
CA PHE A 92 7.77 -10.67 -13.72
C PHE A 92 8.09 -12.09 -13.25
N LEU A 93 9.26 -12.35 -12.65
CA LEU A 93 9.62 -13.72 -12.22
C LEU A 93 8.80 -14.22 -11.03
N ARG A 94 8.37 -13.31 -10.15
CA ARG A 94 7.51 -13.62 -8.98
C ARG A 94 6.04 -13.27 -9.18
N GLU A 95 5.65 -12.91 -10.40
CA GLU A 95 4.24 -12.63 -10.74
C GLU A 95 3.58 -11.59 -9.81
N GLY A 96 4.37 -10.67 -9.24
CA GLY A 96 3.92 -9.65 -8.30
C GLY A 96 3.53 -10.16 -6.90
N CYS A 97 3.77 -11.42 -6.52
CA CYS A 97 3.46 -11.95 -5.19
C CYS A 97 4.69 -12.55 -4.48
N VAL A 98 4.90 -12.33 -3.19
CA VAL A 98 4.12 -11.51 -2.24
C VAL A 98 4.50 -10.03 -2.36
N CYS A 99 3.52 -9.14 -2.61
CA CYS A 99 3.76 -7.70 -2.66
C CYS A 99 3.61 -7.04 -1.29
N SER A 100 4.47 -6.07 -1.00
CA SER A 100 4.41 -5.29 0.25
C SER A 100 3.13 -4.43 0.36
N VAL A 101 2.44 -4.20 -0.76
CA VAL A 101 1.19 -3.42 -0.80
C VAL A 101 0.01 -4.28 -0.33
N GLY A 102 -0.13 -5.49 -0.88
CA GLY A 102 -1.17 -6.45 -0.47
C GLY A 102 -0.90 -7.06 0.91
N SER A 103 0.35 -7.11 1.37
CA SER A 103 0.67 -7.58 2.72
C SER A 103 0.05 -6.72 3.82
N VAL A 104 -0.33 -5.46 3.54
CA VAL A 104 -1.06 -4.61 4.49
C VAL A 104 -2.36 -5.30 4.94
N GLN A 105 -3.15 -5.81 3.99
CA GLN A 105 -4.42 -6.46 4.33
C GLN A 105 -4.22 -7.84 4.96
N ASN A 106 -3.15 -8.56 4.62
CA ASN A 106 -2.80 -9.82 5.30
C ASN A 106 -2.49 -9.59 6.78
N VAL A 107 -1.77 -8.51 7.10
CA VAL A 107 -1.46 -8.12 8.48
C VAL A 107 -2.74 -7.72 9.22
N VAL A 108 -3.60 -6.92 8.59
CA VAL A 108 -4.89 -6.52 9.18
C VAL A 108 -5.77 -7.75 9.46
N LEU A 109 -5.91 -8.66 8.49
CA LEU A 109 -6.75 -9.83 8.64
C LEU A 109 -6.35 -10.65 9.87
N ALA A 110 -5.05 -10.87 10.09
CA ALA A 110 -4.57 -11.64 11.24
C ALA A 110 -4.70 -10.91 12.57
N LEU A 111 -4.65 -9.58 12.57
CA LEU A 111 -4.85 -8.79 13.79
C LEU A 111 -6.29 -8.88 14.28
N PHE A 112 -7.26 -8.96 13.36
CA PHE A 112 -8.69 -9.00 13.69
C PHE A 112 -9.27 -10.42 13.75
N ASN A 113 -8.63 -11.41 13.11
CA ASN A 113 -9.10 -12.79 13.07
C ASN A 113 -8.06 -13.74 13.69
N PRO A 114 -8.24 -14.17 14.97
CA PRO A 114 -7.26 -15.00 15.67
C PRO A 114 -7.05 -16.40 15.06
N GLY A 115 -7.96 -16.84 14.18
CA GLY A 115 -7.83 -18.10 13.44
C GLY A 115 -6.97 -18.04 12.18
N TYR A 116 -6.50 -16.85 11.76
CA TYR A 116 -5.69 -16.68 10.55
C TYR A 116 -4.20 -16.61 10.86
N HIS A 117 -3.43 -17.58 10.36
CA HIS A 117 -1.97 -17.60 10.49
C HIS A 117 -1.31 -16.95 9.27
N ILE A 118 -0.59 -15.84 9.46
CA ILE A 118 0.10 -15.15 8.37
C ILE A 118 1.36 -15.94 7.98
N PRO A 119 1.61 -16.16 6.67
CA PRO A 119 2.90 -16.68 6.23
C PRO A 119 4.04 -15.71 6.57
N LEU A 120 5.12 -16.23 7.16
CA LEU A 120 6.25 -15.40 7.65
C LEU A 120 6.83 -14.48 6.57
N SER A 121 6.82 -14.94 5.31
CA SER A 121 7.26 -14.14 4.16
C SER A 121 6.40 -12.89 3.94
N ALA A 122 5.07 -12.98 4.03
CA ALA A 122 4.20 -11.81 3.87
C ALA A 122 4.42 -10.78 4.98
N LEU A 123 4.64 -11.25 6.21
CA LEU A 123 5.00 -10.37 7.32
C LEU A 123 6.37 -9.71 7.08
N ALA A 124 7.36 -10.45 6.60
CA ALA A 124 8.67 -9.92 6.28
C ALA A 124 8.61 -8.84 5.18
N PHE A 125 7.83 -9.06 4.11
CA PHE A 125 7.62 -8.09 3.03
C PHE A 125 6.89 -6.82 3.49
N PHE A 126 6.11 -6.88 4.57
CA PHE A 126 5.48 -5.71 5.19
C PHE A 126 6.46 -4.95 6.10
N VAL A 127 7.14 -5.67 7.01
CA VAL A 127 7.95 -5.08 8.10
C VAL A 127 9.30 -4.59 7.60
N ILE A 128 9.99 -5.34 6.75
CA ILE A 128 11.36 -4.99 6.33
C ILE A 128 11.41 -3.62 5.64
N PRO A 129 10.57 -3.29 4.64
CA PRO A 129 10.61 -1.98 4.03
C PRO A 129 10.18 -0.86 4.98
N LEU A 130 9.32 -1.15 5.97
CA LEU A 130 8.92 -0.22 7.02
C LEU A 130 10.11 0.15 7.92
N VAL A 131 10.87 -0.86 8.36
CA VAL A 131 12.09 -0.68 9.15
C VAL A 131 13.13 0.14 8.37
N TYR A 132 13.40 -0.22 7.11
CA TYR A 132 14.30 0.56 6.26
C TYR A 132 13.82 2.00 6.10
N THR A 133 12.51 2.22 5.97
CA THR A 133 11.94 3.56 5.85
C THR A 133 12.13 4.39 7.11
N LEU A 134 12.01 3.78 8.28
CA LEU A 134 12.26 4.44 9.57
C LEU A 134 13.73 4.89 9.71
N PHE A 135 14.69 4.14 9.20
CA PHE A 135 16.10 4.51 9.33
C PHE A 135 16.63 5.39 8.19
N PHE A 136 16.25 5.11 6.95
CA PHE A 136 16.90 5.66 5.75
C PHE A 136 15.97 6.48 4.83
N GLY A 137 14.72 6.71 5.23
CA GLY A 137 13.68 7.31 4.38
C GLY A 137 13.14 6.31 3.35
N ARG A 138 12.32 6.76 2.40
CA ARG A 138 11.57 5.89 1.46
C ARG A 138 12.42 5.21 0.37
N THR A 139 13.51 4.54 0.75
CA THR A 139 14.43 3.82 -0.15
C THR A 139 13.78 2.62 -0.85
N PHE A 140 12.80 1.97 -0.21
CA PHE A 140 11.99 0.92 -0.86
C PHE A 140 11.27 1.44 -2.10
N CYS A 141 10.61 2.60 -1.97
CA CYS A 141 9.95 3.25 -3.10
C CYS A 141 10.97 3.65 -4.17
N ALA A 142 12.20 4.04 -3.82
CA ALA A 142 13.18 4.55 -4.78
C ALA A 142 13.45 3.59 -5.95
N GLY A 143 13.52 2.28 -5.69
CA GLY A 143 13.80 1.28 -6.73
C GLY A 143 13.79 -0.18 -6.28
N VAL A 144 13.15 -0.52 -5.16
CA VAL A 144 12.90 -1.93 -4.80
C VAL A 144 11.46 -2.33 -5.12
N CYS A 145 10.52 -1.39 -4.99
CA CYS A 145 9.12 -1.61 -5.35
C CYS A 145 8.96 -1.78 -6.88
N PRO A 146 8.50 -2.95 -7.38
CA PRO A 146 8.32 -3.19 -8.81
C PRO A 146 7.22 -2.29 -9.42
N LEU A 147 6.17 -1.95 -8.65
CA LEU A 147 5.13 -1.02 -9.08
C LEU A 147 5.70 0.38 -9.34
N GLY A 148 6.62 0.84 -8.49
CA GLY A 148 7.29 2.13 -8.69
C GLY A 148 8.28 2.08 -9.85
N ALA A 149 8.99 0.95 -10.00
CA ALA A 149 9.96 0.73 -11.06
C ALA A 149 9.32 0.77 -12.45
N VAL A 150 8.19 0.08 -12.65
CA VAL A 150 7.51 0.07 -13.96
C VAL A 150 7.08 1.48 -14.35
N GLN A 151 6.51 2.27 -13.44
CA GLN A 151 6.12 3.66 -13.73
C GLN A 151 7.32 4.57 -14.02
N ASP A 152 8.47 4.33 -13.39
CA ASP A 152 9.70 5.09 -13.65
C ASP A 152 10.29 4.80 -15.04
N VAL A 153 10.11 3.58 -15.56
CA VAL A 153 10.57 3.19 -16.91
C VAL A 153 9.78 3.91 -18.00
N PHE A 154 8.47 4.08 -17.81
CA PHE A 154 7.61 4.77 -18.78
C PHE A 154 7.68 6.30 -18.71
N LEU A 155 8.34 6.87 -17.71
CA LEU A 155 8.44 8.31 -17.52
C LEU A 155 9.35 8.98 -18.56
N LEU A 156 8.74 9.57 -19.60
CA LEU A 156 9.47 10.27 -20.66
C LEU A 156 9.56 11.78 -20.40
N ARG A 157 8.42 12.44 -20.17
CA ARG A 157 8.34 13.91 -20.05
C ARG A 157 7.60 14.29 -18.77
N PRO A 158 8.30 14.39 -17.63
CA PRO A 158 7.66 14.73 -16.36
C PRO A 158 7.07 16.14 -16.41
N VAL A 159 5.76 16.24 -16.16
CA VAL A 159 5.01 17.49 -16.02
C VAL A 159 4.71 17.73 -14.55
N SER A 160 4.95 18.95 -14.07
CA SER A 160 4.61 19.35 -12.71
C SER A 160 3.11 19.56 -12.57
N LEU A 161 2.54 19.12 -11.45
CA LEU A 161 1.10 19.28 -11.19
C LEU A 161 0.87 20.49 -10.27
N LYS A 162 -0.27 21.18 -10.46
CA LYS A 162 -0.67 22.27 -9.56
C LYS A 162 -0.80 21.74 -8.13
N LYS A 163 -0.25 22.47 -7.14
CA LYS A 163 -0.20 22.05 -5.73
C LYS A 163 -1.58 21.66 -5.15
N TRP A 164 -2.65 22.37 -5.50
CA TRP A 164 -4.00 22.08 -5.02
C TRP A 164 -4.46 20.68 -5.46
N LEU A 165 -4.25 20.34 -6.74
CA LEU A 165 -4.61 19.04 -7.30
C LEU A 165 -3.81 17.92 -6.64
N GLN A 166 -2.52 18.14 -6.41
CA GLN A 166 -1.66 17.19 -5.72
C GLN A 166 -2.15 16.87 -4.29
N LYS A 167 -2.64 17.89 -3.57
CA LYS A 167 -3.18 17.72 -2.21
C LYS A 167 -4.53 17.00 -2.22
N VAL A 168 -5.43 17.35 -3.14
CA VAL A 168 -6.75 16.70 -3.25
C VAL A 168 -6.59 15.22 -3.63
N LEU A 169 -5.86 14.91 -4.70
CA LEU A 169 -5.62 13.52 -5.09
C LEU A 169 -4.76 12.76 -4.07
N GLY A 170 -3.94 13.47 -3.29
CA GLY A 170 -3.15 12.91 -2.19
C GLY A 170 -3.99 12.42 -1.01
N LEU A 171 -5.29 12.74 -0.94
CA LEU A 171 -6.23 12.20 0.06
C LEU A 171 -6.77 10.82 -0.33
N ILE A 172 -6.82 10.49 -1.62
CA ILE A 172 -7.37 9.22 -2.13
C ILE A 172 -6.65 8.00 -1.52
N PRO A 173 -5.30 7.94 -1.44
CA PRO A 173 -4.60 6.83 -0.81
C PRO A 173 -4.99 6.59 0.65
N TRP A 174 -5.35 7.64 1.39
CA TRP A 174 -5.77 7.53 2.79
C TRP A 174 -7.15 6.90 2.91
N ILE A 175 -8.10 7.34 2.09
CA ILE A 175 -9.44 6.76 2.01
C ILE A 175 -9.33 5.29 1.59
N TYR A 176 -8.52 5.00 0.58
CA TYR A 176 -8.29 3.64 0.10
C TYR A 176 -7.64 2.74 1.15
N LEU A 177 -6.66 3.24 1.92
CA LEU A 177 -6.08 2.51 3.05
C LEU A 177 -7.14 2.20 4.12
N GLY A 178 -7.97 3.18 4.49
CA GLY A 178 -9.04 2.98 5.47
C GLY A 178 -10.05 1.93 5.03
N LEU A 179 -10.47 1.98 3.76
CA LEU A 179 -11.39 0.99 3.17
C LEU A 179 -10.76 -0.40 3.11
N ALA A 180 -9.47 -0.49 2.74
CA ALA A 180 -8.74 -1.75 2.72
C ALA A 180 -8.61 -2.38 4.12
N ILE A 181 -8.44 -1.56 5.16
CA ILE A 181 -8.44 -2.00 6.56
C ILE A 181 -9.83 -2.50 6.96
N LEU A 182 -10.89 -1.76 6.64
CA LEU A 182 -12.26 -2.14 6.96
C LEU A 182 -12.61 -3.52 6.38
N TYR A 183 -12.36 -3.71 5.08
CA TYR A 183 -12.67 -4.98 4.41
C TYR A 183 -11.80 -6.15 4.88
N ALA A 184 -10.51 -5.90 5.14
CA ALA A 184 -9.64 -6.93 5.68
C ALA A 184 -10.00 -7.30 7.14
N ALA A 185 -10.42 -6.33 7.96
CA ALA A 185 -10.83 -6.58 9.34
C ALA A 185 -12.12 -7.41 9.41
N THR A 186 -13.07 -7.17 8.52
CA THR A 186 -14.33 -7.93 8.41
C THR A 186 -14.20 -9.25 7.64
N GLY A 187 -13.00 -9.57 7.13
CA GLY A 187 -12.75 -10.81 6.38
C GLY A 187 -13.53 -10.91 5.06
N THR A 188 -13.88 -9.77 4.46
CA THR A 188 -14.76 -9.72 3.27
C THR A 188 -14.01 -9.87 1.97
N ASP A 189 -13.08 -8.97 1.68
CA ASP A 189 -12.33 -8.98 0.43
C ASP A 189 -10.98 -8.26 0.56
N PHE A 190 -10.04 -8.67 -0.28
CA PHE A 190 -8.74 -8.05 -0.45
C PHE A 190 -8.75 -7.04 -1.59
N ILE A 191 -9.42 -5.89 -1.36
CA ILE A 191 -9.57 -4.82 -2.37
C ILE A 191 -8.26 -4.36 -3.02
N ILE A 192 -7.13 -4.43 -2.28
CA ILE A 192 -5.81 -4.07 -2.84
C ILE A 192 -5.41 -5.06 -3.92
N CYS A 193 -5.48 -6.35 -3.61
CA CYS A 193 -5.07 -7.41 -4.55
C CYS A 193 -6.06 -7.52 -5.72
N ARG A 194 -7.35 -7.33 -5.46
CA ARG A 194 -8.41 -7.41 -6.48
C ARG A 194 -8.40 -6.24 -7.48
N TYR A 195 -7.90 -5.07 -7.10
CA TYR A 195 -7.82 -3.92 -7.99
C TYR A 195 -6.37 -3.47 -8.25
N ASP A 196 -5.38 -4.33 -8.02
CA ASP A 196 -4.00 -4.02 -8.36
C ASP A 196 -3.82 -4.00 -9.89
N PRO A 197 -3.57 -2.82 -10.50
CA PRO A 197 -3.49 -2.71 -11.96
C PRO A 197 -2.29 -3.44 -12.55
N PHE A 198 -1.24 -3.66 -11.76
CA PHE A 198 0.06 -4.12 -12.25
C PHE A 198 0.24 -5.62 -12.09
N VAL A 199 -0.41 -6.25 -11.11
CA VAL A 199 -0.37 -7.72 -10.94
C VAL A 199 -0.89 -8.42 -12.19
N GLY A 200 -1.97 -7.91 -12.78
CA GLY A 200 -2.51 -8.44 -14.04
C GLY A 200 -1.51 -8.38 -15.20
N ILE A 201 -0.72 -7.30 -15.28
CA ILE A 201 0.32 -7.11 -16.30
C ILE A 201 1.49 -8.08 -16.05
N PHE A 202 1.91 -8.24 -14.79
CA PHE A 202 3.02 -9.14 -14.45
C PHE A 202 2.71 -10.61 -14.68
N ARG A 203 1.44 -11.01 -14.53
CA ARG A 203 0.98 -12.40 -14.73
C ARG A 203 0.58 -12.75 -16.15
N PHE A 204 0.45 -11.74 -17.03
CA PHE A 204 -0.14 -11.90 -18.36
C PHE A 204 -1.52 -12.61 -18.36
N ASN A 205 -2.22 -12.60 -17.23
CA ASN A 205 -3.48 -13.29 -17.03
C ASN A 205 -4.42 -12.42 -16.20
N ALA A 206 -5.05 -11.45 -16.87
CA ALA A 206 -5.89 -10.45 -16.24
C ALA A 206 -7.21 -10.31 -17.01
N THR A 207 -8.27 -9.96 -16.29
CA THR A 207 -9.52 -9.53 -16.91
C THR A 207 -9.30 -8.25 -17.70
N PHE A 208 -10.11 -8.02 -18.74
CA PHE A 208 -10.00 -6.84 -19.60
C PHE A 208 -10.00 -5.53 -18.80
N PHE A 209 -10.85 -5.43 -17.78
CA PHE A 209 -10.92 -4.26 -16.91
C PHE A 209 -9.64 -4.01 -16.11
N MET A 210 -9.03 -5.04 -15.52
CA MET A 210 -7.76 -4.90 -14.79
C MET A 210 -6.64 -4.42 -15.72
N PHE A 211 -6.55 -5.01 -16.92
CA PHE A 211 -5.55 -4.63 -17.90
C PHE A 211 -5.74 -3.19 -18.39
N ALA A 212 -6.99 -2.78 -18.66
CA ALA A 212 -7.32 -1.42 -19.08
C ALA A 212 -6.91 -0.37 -18.03
N ILE A 213 -7.18 -0.64 -16.75
CA ILE A 213 -6.78 0.27 -15.65
C ILE A 213 -5.25 0.34 -15.54
N GLY A 214 -4.55 -0.80 -15.62
CA GLY A 214 -3.10 -0.83 -15.59
C GLY A 214 -2.45 -0.09 -16.75
N ALA A 215 -2.96 -0.30 -17.97
CA ALA A 215 -2.53 0.42 -19.16
C ALA A 215 -2.79 1.93 -19.03
N ALA A 216 -3.95 2.35 -18.49
CA ALA A 216 -4.25 3.75 -18.25
C ALA A 216 -3.24 4.40 -17.27
N PHE A 217 -2.91 3.72 -16.17
CA PHE A 217 -1.88 4.21 -15.24
C PHE A 217 -0.50 4.31 -15.89
N LEU A 218 -0.13 3.36 -16.76
CA LEU A 218 1.14 3.41 -17.50
C LEU A 218 1.17 4.55 -18.53
N LEU A 219 0.08 4.78 -19.26
CA LEU A 219 -0.05 5.91 -20.18
C LEU A 219 0.04 7.25 -19.44
N ILE A 220 -0.64 7.38 -18.30
CA ILE A 220 -0.53 8.57 -17.44
C ILE A 220 0.92 8.72 -16.92
N SER A 221 1.61 7.61 -16.62
CA SER A 221 2.98 7.64 -16.09
C SER A 221 4.02 8.23 -17.06
N VAL A 222 3.69 8.33 -18.35
CA VAL A 222 4.52 9.01 -19.37
C VAL A 222 4.72 10.49 -19.05
N PHE A 223 3.68 11.14 -18.52
CA PHE A 223 3.66 12.58 -18.21
C PHE A 223 3.73 12.86 -16.71
N ILE A 224 3.02 12.08 -15.90
CA ILE A 224 2.96 12.25 -14.45
C ILE A 224 3.90 11.24 -13.80
N ALA A 225 4.84 11.69 -12.99
CA ALA A 225 5.73 10.75 -12.31
C ALA A 225 4.98 9.93 -11.25
N ARG A 226 5.02 8.61 -11.42
CA ARG A 226 4.51 7.61 -10.46
C ARG A 226 3.06 7.87 -9.98
N PRO A 227 2.07 7.95 -10.88
CA PRO A 227 0.69 8.28 -10.53
C PRO A 227 0.08 7.31 -9.51
N TYR A 228 0.31 6.01 -9.64
CA TYR A 228 -0.22 5.02 -8.70
C TYR A 228 0.42 5.16 -7.31
N CYS A 229 1.75 5.32 -7.23
CA CYS A 229 2.42 5.48 -5.93
C CYS A 229 2.02 6.77 -5.20
N ARG A 230 1.56 7.78 -5.95
CA ARG A 230 1.18 9.08 -5.43
C ARG A 230 -0.29 9.16 -5.03
N PHE A 231 -1.18 8.54 -5.81
CA PHE A 231 -2.63 8.78 -5.73
C PHE A 231 -3.45 7.53 -5.41
N LEU A 232 -2.87 6.32 -5.41
CA LEU A 232 -3.61 5.10 -5.10
C LEU A 232 -2.94 4.19 -4.07
N CYS A 233 -1.60 4.16 -3.99
CA CYS A 233 -0.86 3.20 -3.18
C CYS A 233 -1.08 3.40 -1.66
N PRO A 234 -1.78 2.46 -0.97
CA PRO A 234 -2.07 2.58 0.46
C PRO A 234 -0.82 2.33 1.32
N TYR A 235 0.08 1.44 0.87
CA TYR A 235 1.37 1.25 1.54
C TYR A 235 2.25 2.50 1.47
N GLY A 236 2.10 3.30 0.40
CA GLY A 236 2.77 4.59 0.26
C GLY A 236 2.40 5.59 1.36
N VAL A 237 1.18 5.52 1.89
CA VAL A 237 0.72 6.35 3.02
C VAL A 237 1.45 5.97 4.30
N ILE A 238 1.52 4.67 4.60
CA ILE A 238 2.22 4.15 5.79
C ILE A 238 3.71 4.54 5.72
N LEU A 239 4.34 4.35 4.56
CA LEU A 239 5.73 4.75 4.36
C LEU A 239 5.95 6.27 4.42
N ASN A 240 4.98 7.09 3.97
CA ASN A 240 5.05 8.55 4.11
C ASN A 240 5.06 8.94 5.60
N LEU A 241 4.15 8.39 6.39
CA LEU A 241 4.08 8.63 7.84
C LEU A 241 5.40 8.27 8.54
N VAL A 242 5.91 7.06 8.27
CA VAL A 242 7.16 6.58 8.88
C VAL A 242 8.38 7.39 8.41
N SER A 243 8.39 7.82 7.14
CA SER A 243 9.51 8.60 6.61
C SER A 243 9.62 10.00 7.22
N ARG A 244 8.51 10.59 7.70
CA ARG A 244 8.54 11.90 8.40
C ARG A 244 9.36 11.87 9.69
N VAL A 245 9.36 10.72 10.38
CA VAL A 245 10.11 10.49 11.62
C VAL A 245 11.45 9.78 11.36
N SER A 246 11.85 9.61 10.10
CA SER A 246 13.06 8.88 9.75
C SER A 246 14.33 9.57 10.26
N LYS A 247 15.29 8.75 10.73
CA LYS A 247 16.57 9.24 11.27
C LYS A 247 17.43 9.91 10.20
N LYS A 248 17.64 9.22 9.07
CA LYS A 248 18.51 9.67 7.98
C LYS A 248 17.74 9.69 6.66
N HIS A 249 17.31 10.87 6.23
CA HIS A 249 16.63 11.02 4.94
C HIS A 249 17.63 11.38 3.82
N LEU A 250 17.23 11.21 2.56
CA LEU A 250 17.97 11.75 1.40
C LEU A 250 18.22 13.25 1.61
N THR A 251 19.48 13.68 1.45
CA THR A 251 19.89 15.09 1.38
C THR A 251 20.25 15.45 -0.07
N ILE A 252 19.95 16.67 -0.52
CA ILE A 252 20.23 17.10 -1.91
C ILE A 252 21.70 17.44 -2.11
N THR A 253 22.28 18.24 -1.22
CA THR A 253 23.69 18.60 -1.22
C THR A 253 24.48 17.74 -0.24
N PRO A 254 25.73 17.36 -0.57
CA PRO A 254 26.65 16.73 0.39
C PRO A 254 27.21 17.74 1.41
N ALA A 255 27.38 18.99 0.99
CA ALA A 255 27.79 20.14 1.82
C ALA A 255 26.68 21.21 1.88
N SER A 256 27.04 22.50 1.94
CA SER A 256 26.11 23.64 1.98
C SER A 256 25.38 23.86 0.65
N CYS A 257 24.14 24.33 0.72
CA CYS A 257 23.37 24.67 -0.47
C CYS A 257 23.81 26.03 -1.03
N ILE A 258 24.11 26.08 -2.33
CA ILE A 258 24.38 27.34 -3.05
C ILE A 258 23.12 27.92 -3.72
N GLN A 259 21.93 27.44 -3.36
CA GLN A 259 20.63 27.93 -3.85
C GLN A 259 20.46 28.02 -5.38
N CYS A 260 21.15 27.15 -6.14
CA CYS A 260 21.14 27.13 -7.62
C CYS A 260 19.80 26.76 -8.30
N LYS A 261 18.77 26.35 -7.54
CA LYS A 261 17.42 25.95 -8.02
C LYS A 261 17.34 24.75 -8.98
N LEU A 262 18.46 24.14 -9.36
CA LEU A 262 18.49 22.97 -10.27
C LEU A 262 17.74 21.77 -9.73
N CYS A 263 17.80 21.55 -8.41
CA CYS A 263 17.10 20.45 -7.77
C CYS A 263 15.59 20.54 -7.96
N GLU A 264 15.00 21.74 -7.83
CA GLU A 264 13.57 22.03 -7.99
C GLU A 264 13.07 21.56 -9.35
N ASN A 265 13.71 22.00 -10.44
CA ASN A 265 13.31 21.66 -11.80
C ASN A 265 13.58 20.19 -12.17
N SER A 266 14.54 19.55 -11.50
CA SER A 266 14.88 18.14 -11.75
C SER A 266 13.94 17.14 -11.05
N CYS A 267 13.15 17.59 -10.07
CA CYS A 267 12.31 16.73 -9.26
C CYS A 267 11.02 16.38 -10.01
N PRO A 268 10.80 15.12 -10.40
CA PRO A 268 9.62 14.76 -11.16
C PRO A 268 8.34 14.69 -10.30
N LEU A 269 8.48 14.77 -8.97
CA LEU A 269 7.39 14.64 -8.00
C LEU A 269 6.98 15.96 -7.34
N ASP A 270 7.69 17.06 -7.64
CA ASP A 270 7.53 18.36 -6.98
C ASP A 270 7.71 18.32 -5.45
N ALA A 271 8.44 17.31 -4.94
CA ALA A 271 8.61 17.06 -3.51
C ALA A 271 9.76 17.85 -2.87
N ILE A 272 10.16 19.00 -3.44
CA ILE A 272 11.23 19.84 -2.92
C ILE A 272 10.62 21.09 -2.27
N ASN A 273 10.98 21.27 -1.00
CA ASN A 273 10.60 22.40 -0.19
C ASN A 273 11.54 23.58 -0.49
N LYS A 274 10.95 24.70 -0.93
CA LYS A 274 11.67 25.94 -1.22
C LYS A 274 12.08 26.67 0.08
N PRO A 275 13.18 27.44 0.06
CA PRO A 275 13.56 28.32 1.16
C PRO A 275 12.53 29.43 1.36
N VAL A 276 12.40 29.92 2.59
CA VAL A 276 11.53 31.03 2.98
C VAL A 276 12.41 32.11 3.57
N GLU A 277 12.58 33.22 2.84
CA GLU A 277 13.59 34.26 3.10
C GLU A 277 13.37 35.01 4.43
N VAL A 278 12.15 35.03 4.96
CA VAL A 278 11.82 35.81 6.16
C VAL A 278 11.40 34.89 7.29
N LYS A 279 12.12 34.98 8.43
CA LYS A 279 11.69 34.42 9.71
C LYS A 279 10.52 35.26 10.26
N GLN A 280 9.37 35.21 9.60
CA GLN A 280 8.15 35.82 10.11
C GLN A 280 7.69 34.99 11.31
N MET A 281 7.95 35.48 12.52
CA MET A 281 7.36 34.92 13.73
C MET A 281 5.88 35.27 13.70
N GLU A 282 5.02 34.27 13.55
CA GLU A 282 3.58 34.46 13.60
C GLU A 282 3.17 35.01 14.97
N ASP A 283 2.24 35.97 14.99
CA ASP A 283 1.72 36.54 16.23
C ASP A 283 1.16 35.45 17.15
N LYS A 284 1.60 35.45 18.42
CA LYS A 284 1.17 34.46 19.42
C LYS A 284 -0.36 34.36 19.53
N ARG A 285 -1.07 35.50 19.46
CA ARG A 285 -2.54 35.52 19.54
C ARG A 285 -3.20 34.85 18.33
N SER A 286 -2.67 35.09 17.12
CA SER A 286 -3.13 34.41 15.90
C SER A 286 -2.88 32.91 15.98
N ALA A 287 -1.66 32.51 16.39
CA ALA A 287 -1.28 31.12 16.55
C ALA A 287 -2.18 30.38 17.57
N THR A 288 -2.46 30.99 18.74
CA THR A 288 -3.34 30.41 19.76
C THR A 288 -4.78 30.31 19.27
N ARG A 289 -5.33 31.37 18.64
CA ARG A 289 -6.69 31.34 18.09
C ARG A 289 -6.83 30.24 17.02
N ARG A 290 -5.83 30.12 16.14
CA ARG A 290 -5.78 29.05 15.13
C ARG A 290 -5.72 27.67 15.79
N PHE A 291 -4.90 27.49 16.82
CA PHE A 291 -4.80 26.22 17.54
C PHE A 291 -6.13 25.83 18.18
N ILE A 292 -6.83 26.77 18.82
CA ILE A 292 -8.16 26.56 19.41
C ILE A 292 -9.18 26.20 18.32
N LEU A 293 -9.20 26.95 17.21
CA LEU A 293 -10.08 26.66 16.07
C LEU A 293 -9.84 25.26 15.50
N LEU A 294 -8.58 24.89 15.25
CA LEU A 294 -8.23 23.55 14.77
C LEU A 294 -8.60 22.47 15.80
N GLY A 295 -8.44 22.76 17.10
CA GLY A 295 -8.83 21.88 18.20
C GLY A 295 -10.34 21.60 18.25
N MET A 296 -11.19 22.53 17.78
CA MET A 296 -12.64 22.33 17.67
C MET A 296 -13.05 21.73 16.32
N ILE A 297 -12.43 22.19 15.23
CA ILE A 297 -12.78 21.75 13.86
C ILE A 297 -12.41 20.28 13.63
N ILE A 298 -11.26 19.82 14.13
CA ILE A 298 -10.82 18.43 13.89
C ILE A 298 -11.80 17.40 14.48
N PRO A 299 -12.20 17.48 15.77
CA PRO A 299 -13.21 16.56 16.32
C PRO A 299 -14.57 16.68 15.62
N ALA A 300 -15.00 17.90 15.27
CA ALA A 300 -16.25 18.10 14.54
C ALA A 300 -16.21 17.38 13.18
N LEU A 301 -15.11 17.49 12.43
CA LEU A 301 -14.92 16.78 11.16
C LEU A 301 -14.89 15.26 11.34
N MET A 302 -14.33 14.75 12.45
CA MET A 302 -14.36 13.31 12.75
C MET A 302 -15.78 12.81 12.99
N ILE A 303 -16.59 13.55 13.75
CA ILE A 303 -17.99 13.18 14.03
C ILE A 303 -18.83 13.25 12.76
N ILE A 304 -18.72 14.34 12.00
CA ILE A 304 -19.43 14.52 10.73
C ILE A 304 -19.02 13.42 9.74
N GLY A 305 -17.72 13.16 9.59
CA GLY A 305 -17.22 12.10 8.73
C GLY A 305 -17.73 10.72 9.13
N GLY A 306 -17.71 10.41 10.43
CA GLY A 306 -18.25 9.16 10.99
C GLY A 306 -19.73 8.98 10.67
N TRP A 307 -20.54 10.02 10.92
CA TRP A 307 -21.97 10.00 10.64
C TRP A 307 -22.25 9.80 9.15
N VAL A 308 -21.62 10.59 8.27
CA VAL A 308 -21.80 10.49 6.81
C VAL A 308 -21.48 9.09 6.31
N VAL A 309 -20.31 8.52 6.65
CA VAL A 309 -19.91 7.20 6.16
C VAL A 309 -20.76 6.09 6.77
N SER A 310 -21.18 6.23 8.03
CA SER A 310 -22.08 5.25 8.67
C SER A 310 -23.43 5.12 7.97
N ASN A 311 -23.95 6.17 7.33
CA ASN A 311 -25.19 6.08 6.56
C ASN A 311 -25.06 5.20 5.30
N PHE A 312 -23.83 4.95 4.82
CA PHE A 312 -23.56 4.10 3.65
C PHE A 312 -23.12 2.66 4.02
N HIS A 313 -23.25 2.26 5.29
CA HIS A 313 -22.76 0.96 5.76
C HIS A 313 -23.37 -0.24 5.04
N GLU A 314 -24.65 -0.19 4.66
CA GLU A 314 -25.32 -1.27 3.91
C GLU A 314 -24.68 -1.50 2.54
N ASN A 315 -24.47 -0.42 1.77
CA ASN A 315 -23.81 -0.47 0.46
C ASN A 315 -22.37 -0.99 0.56
N LEU A 316 -21.64 -0.62 1.62
CA LEU A 316 -20.29 -1.14 1.85
C LEU A 316 -20.31 -2.63 2.19
N ALA A 317 -21.32 -3.11 2.91
CA ALA A 317 -21.46 -4.50 3.32
C ALA A 317 -21.87 -5.43 2.15
N MET A 318 -22.50 -4.92 1.09
CA MET A 318 -22.89 -5.70 -0.10
C MET A 318 -21.70 -6.37 -0.82
N VAL A 319 -20.47 -5.95 -0.55
CA VAL A 319 -19.27 -6.63 -1.07
C VAL A 319 -19.11 -8.03 -0.45
N ASN A 320 -19.64 -8.26 0.75
CA ASN A 320 -19.67 -9.59 1.36
C ASN A 320 -20.71 -10.47 0.66
N SER A 321 -20.29 -11.65 0.18
CA SER A 321 -21.17 -12.60 -0.51
C SER A 321 -22.39 -13.01 0.32
N LYS A 322 -22.26 -13.16 1.64
CA LYS A 322 -23.38 -13.53 2.52
C LYS A 322 -24.43 -12.42 2.63
N VAL A 323 -23.98 -11.16 2.70
CA VAL A 323 -24.88 -10.00 2.77
C VAL A 323 -25.56 -9.78 1.42
N ARG A 324 -24.83 -9.94 0.31
CA ARG A 324 -25.40 -9.90 -1.03
C ARG A 324 -26.45 -10.99 -1.23
N LEU A 325 -26.13 -12.23 -0.87
CA LEU A 325 -27.05 -13.37 -0.97
C LEU A 325 -28.31 -13.16 -0.10
N ALA A 326 -28.15 -12.69 1.13
CA ALA A 326 -29.28 -12.37 2.01
C ALA A 326 -30.18 -11.28 1.39
N ASN A 327 -29.58 -10.25 0.80
CA ASN A 327 -30.33 -9.18 0.13
C ASN A 327 -31.03 -9.67 -1.14
N GLU A 328 -30.38 -10.53 -1.93
CA GLU A 328 -30.99 -11.17 -3.11
C GLU A 328 -32.18 -12.04 -2.70
N LEU A 329 -32.05 -12.88 -1.67
CA LEU A 329 -33.14 -13.72 -1.18
C LEU A 329 -34.34 -12.94 -0.64
N LEU A 330 -34.11 -11.78 -0.01
CA LEU A 330 -35.18 -10.90 0.46
C LEU A 330 -36.00 -10.27 -0.67
N HIS A 331 -35.36 -10.03 -1.83
CA HIS A 331 -36.00 -9.42 -3.00
C HIS A 331 -36.33 -10.42 -4.11
N PHE A 332 -36.03 -11.71 -3.89
CA PHE A 332 -36.29 -12.76 -4.87
C PHE A 332 -37.78 -13.07 -4.91
N ASP A 333 -38.37 -12.90 -6.09
CA ASP A 333 -39.72 -13.34 -6.41
C ASP A 333 -39.66 -14.43 -7.49
N SER A 334 -40.12 -15.63 -7.16
CA SER A 334 -40.05 -16.80 -8.03
C SER A 334 -40.90 -16.66 -9.31
N ASN A 335 -41.76 -15.66 -9.38
CA ASN A 335 -42.61 -15.41 -10.55
C ASN A 335 -41.97 -14.49 -11.59
N THR A 336 -40.94 -13.72 -11.21
CA THR A 336 -40.39 -12.64 -12.04
C THR A 336 -38.90 -12.76 -12.32
N MET A 337 -38.16 -13.59 -11.57
CA MET A 337 -36.70 -13.70 -11.69
C MET A 337 -36.24 -15.16 -11.84
N GLU A 338 -35.30 -15.40 -12.76
CA GLU A 338 -34.57 -16.66 -12.83
C GLU A 338 -33.65 -16.81 -11.62
N GLU A 339 -33.56 -18.04 -11.10
CA GLU A 339 -32.80 -18.35 -9.89
C GLU A 339 -31.29 -18.19 -10.16
N SER A 340 -30.61 -17.39 -9.34
CA SER A 340 -29.17 -17.21 -9.47
C SER A 340 -28.43 -18.45 -8.96
N LEU A 341 -27.26 -18.74 -9.53
CA LEU A 341 -26.41 -19.88 -9.15
C LEU A 341 -25.98 -19.83 -7.67
N GLU A 342 -25.97 -18.63 -7.05
CA GLU A 342 -25.70 -18.44 -5.62
C GLU A 342 -26.90 -18.87 -4.75
N ILE A 343 -28.14 -18.63 -5.20
CA ILE A 343 -29.36 -19.05 -4.50
C ILE A 343 -29.54 -20.57 -4.60
N GLU A 344 -29.35 -21.15 -5.78
CA GLU A 344 -29.41 -22.60 -6.00
C GLU A 344 -28.36 -23.34 -5.15
N GLY A 345 -27.12 -22.82 -5.12
CA GLY A 345 -26.06 -23.35 -4.28
C GLY A 345 -26.37 -23.23 -2.78
N PHE A 346 -27.01 -22.14 -2.35
CA PHE A 346 -27.42 -21.98 -0.96
C PHE A 346 -28.55 -22.94 -0.56
N ARG A 347 -29.58 -23.11 -1.39
CA ARG A 347 -30.67 -24.07 -1.13
C ARG A 347 -30.15 -25.52 -1.06
N THR A 348 -29.18 -25.87 -1.90
CA THR A 348 -28.53 -27.19 -1.88
C THR A 348 -27.68 -27.41 -0.63
N SER A 349 -27.18 -26.34 0.01
CA SER A 349 -26.35 -26.43 1.22
C SER A 349 -27.12 -26.85 2.49
N GLY A 350 -28.46 -26.83 2.45
CA GLY A 350 -29.31 -27.23 3.57
C GLY A 350 -29.34 -26.26 4.76
N LYS A 351 -28.70 -25.08 4.66
CA LYS A 351 -28.78 -24.02 5.68
C LYS A 351 -30.14 -23.37 5.69
N THR A 352 -30.62 -22.99 6.88
CA THR A 352 -31.89 -22.27 7.01
C THR A 352 -31.73 -20.79 6.63
N ASN A 353 -32.79 -20.19 6.08
CA ASN A 353 -32.79 -18.75 5.76
C ASN A 353 -32.57 -17.89 7.02
N GLU A 354 -33.10 -18.33 8.17
CA GLU A 354 -32.95 -17.64 9.45
C GLU A 354 -31.49 -17.55 9.88
N GLU A 355 -30.73 -18.64 9.75
CA GLU A 355 -29.28 -18.63 10.03
C GLU A 355 -28.52 -17.65 9.13
N LEU A 356 -28.84 -17.62 7.83
CA LEU A 356 -28.22 -16.69 6.90
C LEU A 356 -28.52 -15.22 7.26
N TYR A 357 -29.77 -14.91 7.65
CA TYR A 357 -30.14 -13.55 8.06
C TYR A 357 -29.50 -13.14 9.39
N LEU A 358 -29.32 -14.07 10.33
CA LEU A 358 -28.57 -13.80 11.56
C LEU A 358 -27.10 -13.53 11.24
N GLU A 359 -26.47 -14.36 10.40
CA GLU A 359 -25.10 -14.14 9.94
C GLU A 359 -24.96 -12.78 9.23
N SER A 360 -25.86 -12.43 8.30
CA SER A 360 -25.81 -11.15 7.57
C SER A 360 -26.02 -9.95 8.50
N ALA A 361 -26.93 -10.03 9.48
CA ALA A 361 -27.16 -8.98 10.47
C ALA A 361 -25.92 -8.71 11.34
N THR A 362 -25.17 -9.75 11.73
CA THR A 362 -23.91 -9.57 12.47
C THR A 362 -22.86 -8.84 11.62
N ILE A 363 -22.76 -9.17 10.34
CA ILE A 363 -21.84 -8.53 9.40
C ILE A 363 -22.24 -7.06 9.19
N LEU A 364 -23.52 -6.77 8.97
CA LEU A 364 -24.03 -5.39 8.84
C LEU A 364 -23.69 -4.54 10.07
N LYS A 365 -23.84 -5.10 11.28
CA LYS A 365 -23.46 -4.42 12.52
C LYS A 365 -21.96 -4.14 12.58
N GLN A 366 -21.09 -5.06 12.15
CA GLN A 366 -19.65 -4.82 12.06
C GLN A 366 -19.33 -3.70 11.06
N PHE A 367 -20.00 -3.70 9.90
CA PHE A 367 -19.85 -2.64 8.90
C PHE A 367 -20.35 -1.28 9.40
N TYR A 368 -21.40 -1.24 10.23
CA TYR A 368 -21.88 0.00 10.83
C TYR A 368 -20.81 0.66 11.73
N TYR A 369 -20.27 -0.08 12.70
CA TYR A 369 -19.21 0.45 13.57
C TYR A 369 -17.91 0.71 12.81
N GLY A 370 -17.55 -0.17 11.87
CA GLY A 370 -16.39 0.02 11.01
C GLY A 370 -16.49 1.25 10.11
N SER A 371 -17.69 1.56 9.62
CA SER A 371 -17.97 2.77 8.83
C SER A 371 -17.86 4.05 9.65
N TRP A 372 -18.30 4.03 10.92
CA TRP A 372 -18.06 5.12 11.86
C TRP A 372 -16.56 5.39 12.06
N MET A 373 -15.78 4.33 12.29
CA MET A 373 -14.32 4.44 12.45
C MET A 373 -13.63 4.94 11.18
N LEU A 374 -14.05 4.44 10.01
CA LEU A 374 -13.53 4.87 8.71
C LEU A 374 -13.83 6.36 8.46
N GLY A 375 -15.07 6.79 8.69
CA GLY A 375 -15.47 8.18 8.54
C GLY A 375 -14.73 9.11 9.51
N ALA A 376 -14.56 8.70 10.77
CA ALA A 376 -13.76 9.44 11.74
C ALA A 376 -12.29 9.54 11.32
N PHE A 377 -11.71 8.47 10.78
CA PHE A 377 -10.35 8.47 10.24
C PHE A 377 -10.19 9.42 9.06
N VAL A 378 -11.11 9.40 8.08
CA VAL A 378 -11.09 10.32 6.94
C VAL A 378 -11.23 11.78 7.40
N GLY A 379 -12.15 12.04 8.33
CA GLY A 379 -12.33 13.37 8.95
C GLY A 379 -11.05 13.86 9.66
N LEU A 380 -10.38 12.97 10.39
CA LEU A 380 -9.09 13.26 11.03
C LEU A 380 -8.00 13.59 10.00
N VAL A 381 -7.86 12.78 8.94
CA VAL A 381 -6.85 13.00 7.88
C VAL A 381 -7.09 14.34 7.18
N PHE A 382 -8.35 14.67 6.88
CA PHE A 382 -8.72 15.95 6.28
C PHE A 382 -8.39 17.12 7.23
N GLY A 383 -8.77 17.01 8.51
CA GLY A 383 -8.47 18.01 9.53
C GLY A 383 -6.97 18.23 9.74
N LEU A 384 -6.17 17.16 9.79
CA LEU A 384 -4.71 17.24 9.90
C LEU A 384 -4.07 17.82 8.63
N SER A 385 -4.64 17.55 7.45
CA SER A 385 -4.17 18.12 6.19
C SER A 385 -4.42 19.63 6.14
N LEU A 386 -5.60 20.09 6.58
CA LEU A 386 -5.91 21.51 6.74
C LEU A 386 -4.96 22.18 7.75
N ALA A 387 -4.74 21.55 8.91
CA ALA A 387 -3.77 22.03 9.90
C ALA A 387 -2.36 22.16 9.30
N GLY A 388 -1.95 21.20 8.46
CA GLY A 388 -0.66 21.21 7.77
C GLY A 388 -0.50 22.38 6.79
N LEU A 389 -1.56 22.78 6.08
CA LEU A 389 -1.54 23.91 5.15
C LEU A 389 -1.35 25.25 5.84
N THR A 390 -1.73 25.36 7.11
CA THR A 390 -1.61 26.60 7.89
C THR A 390 -0.24 26.78 8.56
N ARG A 391 0.59 25.73 8.66
CA ARG A 391 1.88 25.80 9.35
C ARG A 391 2.98 26.30 8.41
N TYR A 392 3.47 27.51 8.66
CA TYR A 392 4.70 27.99 8.04
C TYR A 392 5.92 27.44 8.79
N LYS A 393 6.85 26.83 8.04
CA LYS A 393 8.15 26.42 8.56
C LYS A 393 9.23 27.27 7.91
N TYR A 394 10.04 27.92 8.73
CA TYR A 394 11.25 28.59 8.28
C TYR A 394 12.26 27.56 7.76
N ARG A 395 12.85 27.85 6.59
CA ARG A 395 13.83 27.01 5.90
C ARG A 395 14.79 27.92 5.15
N GLU A 396 16.09 27.71 5.34
CA GLU A 396 17.14 28.50 4.69
C GLU A 396 17.54 27.90 3.34
N ASP A 397 17.47 26.57 3.23
CA ASP A 397 17.93 25.82 2.08
C ASP A 397 16.81 25.01 1.39
N TYR A 398 17.11 24.57 0.17
CA TYR A 398 16.28 23.61 -0.55
C TYR A 398 16.39 22.23 0.10
N GLU A 399 15.28 21.74 0.64
CA GLU A 399 15.21 20.43 1.31
C GLU A 399 14.17 19.53 0.65
N PRO A 400 14.39 18.20 0.57
CA PRO A 400 13.35 17.29 0.14
C PRO A 400 12.28 17.14 1.24
N ASP A 401 11.00 17.11 0.87
CA ASP A 401 9.93 16.81 1.80
C ASP A 401 10.05 15.36 2.30
N LYS A 402 10.22 15.18 3.62
CA LYS A 402 10.45 13.85 4.22
C LYS A 402 9.28 12.87 3.99
N GLY A 403 8.07 13.35 3.74
CA GLY A 403 6.91 12.49 3.49
C GLY A 403 6.70 12.20 2.00
N GLU A 404 6.75 13.25 1.17
CA GLU A 404 6.43 13.16 -0.26
C GLU A 404 7.60 12.66 -1.12
N CYS A 405 8.85 12.85 -0.67
CA CYS A 405 10.03 12.42 -1.41
C CYS A 405 10.17 10.89 -1.42
N VAL A 406 10.19 10.27 -2.61
CA VAL A 406 10.41 8.81 -2.77
C VAL A 406 11.89 8.43 -2.90
N SER A 407 12.81 9.36 -2.63
CA SER A 407 14.27 9.13 -2.69
C SER A 407 14.80 8.60 -4.04
N CYS A 408 14.20 9.01 -5.17
CA CYS A 408 14.60 8.53 -6.51
C CYS A 408 16.02 8.95 -6.96
N ALA A 409 16.74 9.78 -6.20
CA ALA A 409 18.09 10.25 -6.49
C ALA A 409 18.26 11.05 -7.81
N ARG A 410 17.18 11.45 -8.49
CA ARG A 410 17.27 12.25 -9.73
C ARG A 410 17.91 13.62 -9.49
N CYS A 411 17.54 14.28 -8.39
CA CYS A 411 18.11 15.57 -7.98
C CYS A 411 19.62 15.50 -7.69
N LEU A 412 20.16 14.35 -7.31
CA LEU A 412 21.59 14.19 -7.03
C LEU A 412 22.44 14.36 -8.29
N LYS A 413 21.92 13.94 -9.46
CA LYS A 413 22.64 14.04 -10.74
C LYS A 413 22.80 15.50 -11.21
N TYR A 414 21.87 16.37 -10.81
CA TYR A 414 21.85 17.78 -11.23
C TYR A 414 22.45 18.73 -10.18
N CYS A 415 22.91 18.20 -9.05
CA CYS A 415 23.54 19.01 -8.02
C CYS A 415 25.00 19.31 -8.42
N PRO A 416 25.39 20.60 -8.56
CA PRO A 416 26.76 20.97 -8.94
C PRO A 416 27.75 20.92 -7.76
N VAL A 417 27.24 20.76 -6.53
CA VAL A 417 28.07 20.70 -5.33
C VAL A 417 28.64 19.28 -5.21
N GLU A 418 29.90 19.12 -5.61
CA GLU A 418 30.64 17.88 -5.41
C GLU A 418 31.30 17.90 -4.02
N LYS A 419 30.95 16.89 -3.21
CA LYS A 419 31.48 16.58 -1.87
C LYS A 419 31.57 17.75 -0.89
#